data_AF-A0A0F9W1Z4-F1
#
_entry.id   AF-A0A0F9W1Z4-F1
#
_cell.length_a   1.000
_cell.length_b   1.000
_cell.length_c   1.000
_cell.angle_alpha   90.00
_cell.angle_beta   90.00
_cell.angle_gamma   90.00
#
_symmetry.space_group_name_H-M   'P 1'
#
loop_
_entity.id
_entity.type
_entity.pdbx_description
1 polymer ?
#
loop_
_entity_poly.entity_id
_entity_poly.type
_entity_poly.pdbx_seq_one_letter_code
_entity_poly.pdbx_strand_id
1 'polypeptide(L)' 'MTEQQWEFLEAMTEYKQLNKRPFPTWSEVLDVIIAIGYRKVAEPSDIE' A
#
# COMPACT_ATOMS: atom_id res chain seq x y z
N MET A 1 -2.52 -15.43 1.69
CA MET A 1 -2.78 -14.10 2.28
C MET A 1 -1.96 -14.01 3.54
N THR A 2 -0.86 -13.27 3.49
CA THR A 2 -0.04 -12.97 4.68
C THR A 2 -0.68 -11.84 5.49
N GLU A 3 -0.26 -11.66 6.75
CA GLU A 3 -0.72 -10.55 7.60
C GLU A 3 -0.45 -9.19 6.95
N GLN A 4 0.74 -9.02 6.37
CA GLN A 4 1.13 -7.81 5.62
C GLN A 4 0.22 -7.54 4.41
N GLN A 5 -0.17 -8.59 3.67
CA GLN A 5 -1.11 -8.44 2.56
C GLN A 5 -2.49 -8.01 3.05
N TRP A 6 -2.93 -8.49 4.24
CA TRP A 6 -4.20 -8.10 4.83
C TRP A 6 -4.20 -6.62 5.26
N GLU A 7 -3.17 -6.20 6.01
CA GLU A 7 -2.98 -4.81 6.45
C GLU A 7 -2.98 -3.85 5.25
N PHE A 8 -2.24 -4.19 4.19
CA PHE A 8 -2.23 -3.40 2.96
C PHE A 8 -3.62 -3.28 2.32
N LEU A 9 -4.37 -4.39 2.24
CA LEU A 9 -5.72 -4.37 1.64
C LEU A 9 -6.71 -3.56 2.48
N GLU A 10 -6.63 -3.62 3.80
CA GLU A 10 -7.45 -2.83 4.73
C GLU A 10 -7.16 -1.33 4.55
N ALA A 11 -5.87 -0.94 4.58
CA ALA A 11 -5.45 0.43 4.36
C ALA A 11 -5.86 0.97 2.98
N MET A 12 -5.73 0.16 1.93
CA MET A 12 -6.19 0.53 0.59
C MET A 12 -7.72 0.67 0.53
N THR A 13 -8.46 -0.15 1.26
CA THR A 13 -9.92 -0.05 1.32
C THR A 13 -10.34 1.25 2.00
N GLU A 14 -9.72 1.59 3.12
CA GLU A 14 -9.95 2.85 3.83
C GLU A 14 -9.61 4.06 2.94
N TYR A 15 -8.44 4.06 2.30
CA TYR A 15 -8.03 5.13 1.39
C TYR A 15 -9.04 5.38 0.27
N LYS A 16 -9.51 4.30 -0.39
CA LYS A 16 -10.49 4.41 -1.48
C LYS A 16 -11.82 5.01 -1.00
N GLN A 17 -12.28 4.62 0.19
CA GLN A 17 -13.53 5.11 0.77
C GLN A 17 -13.43 6.59 1.15
N LEU A 18 -12.39 6.97 1.88
CA LEU A 18 -12.18 8.35 2.35
C LEU A 18 -12.03 9.34 1.18
N ASN A 19 -11.29 8.94 0.14
CA ASN A 19 -10.97 9.81 -1.00
C ASN A 19 -11.94 9.68 -2.18
N LYS A 20 -12.99 8.83 -2.08
CA LYS A 20 -13.90 8.49 -3.19
C LYS A 20 -13.15 8.12 -4.46
N ARG A 21 -12.04 7.39 -4.31
CA ARG A 21 -11.06 7.10 -5.37
C ARG A 21 -11.03 5.60 -5.64
N PRO A 22 -11.93 5.04 -6.47
CA PRO A 22 -12.00 3.59 -6.70
C PRO A 22 -10.73 3.02 -7.34
N PHE A 23 -10.03 3.83 -8.14
CA PHE A 23 -8.79 3.49 -8.82
C PHE A 23 -7.68 4.48 -8.44
N PRO A 24 -6.94 4.22 -7.35
CA PRO A 24 -5.76 4.98 -6.98
C PRO A 24 -4.66 4.83 -8.04
N THR A 25 -3.86 5.88 -8.20
CA THR A 25 -2.62 5.88 -8.96
C THR A 25 -1.52 5.14 -8.18
N TRP A 26 -0.46 4.70 -8.85
CA TRP A 26 0.66 4.04 -8.18
C TRP A 26 1.41 4.95 -7.21
N SER A 27 1.40 6.27 -7.42
CA SER A 27 1.91 7.25 -6.46
C SER A 27 1.07 7.26 -5.17
N GLU A 28 -0.26 7.29 -5.29
CA GLU A 28 -1.16 7.21 -4.14
C GLU A 28 -1.00 5.88 -3.37
N VAL A 29 -0.80 4.77 -4.08
CA VAL A 29 -0.52 3.46 -3.46
C VAL A 29 0.79 3.51 -2.65
N LEU A 30 1.83 4.14 -3.19
CA LEU A 30 3.10 4.30 -2.48
C LEU A 30 2.93 5.13 -1.20
N ASP A 31 2.14 6.21 -1.27
CA ASP A 31 1.85 7.06 -0.11
C ASP A 31 1.11 6.29 1.00
N VAL A 32 0.15 5.42 0.64
CA VAL A 32 -0.55 4.56 1.61
C VAL A 32 0.40 3.57 2.28
N ILE A 33 1.27 2.92 1.50
CA ILE A 33 2.26 1.97 2.03
C ILE A 33 3.22 2.67 3.02
N ILE A 34 3.63 3.90 2.71
CA ILE A 34 4.44 4.72 3.62
C ILE A 34 3.65 5.09 4.88
N ALA A 35 2.37 5.46 4.75
CA ALA A 35 1.52 5.87 5.87
C ALA A 35 1.28 4.76 6.89
N ILE A 36 1.18 3.51 6.45
CA ILE A 36 1.08 2.34 7.36
C ILE A 36 2.43 1.86 7.90
N GLY A 37 3.53 2.56 7.58
CA GLY A 37 4.83 2.38 8.23
C GLY A 37 5.86 1.54 7.47
N TYR A 38 5.58 1.12 6.22
CA TYR A 38 6.60 0.46 5.41
C TYR A 38 7.67 1.47 5.00
N ARG A 39 8.92 1.04 5.08
CA ARG A 39 10.10 1.80 4.67
C ARG A 39 11.06 0.93 3.89
N LYS A 40 11.73 1.51 2.89
CA LYS A 40 12.78 0.84 2.13
C LYS A 40 14.02 0.69 3.01
N VAL A 41 14.32 -0.54 3.44
CA VAL A 41 15.48 -0.87 4.30
C VAL A 41 16.51 -1.78 3.63
N ALA A 42 16.16 -2.37 2.49
CA ALA A 42 16.99 -3.31 1.76
C ALA A 42 17.29 -2.79 0.35
N GLU A 43 18.36 -3.33 -0.24
CA GLU A 43 18.64 -3.15 -1.66
C GLU A 43 17.54 -3.81 -2.51
N PRO A 44 17.33 -3.35 -3.75
CA PRO A 44 16.38 -3.99 -4.66
C PRO A 44 16.71 -5.47 -4.86
N SER A 45 15.69 -6.32 -4.80
CA SER A 45 15.75 -7.71 -5.24
C SER A 45 15.00 -7.86 -6.57
N ASP A 46 15.24 -8.96 -7.28
CA ASP A 46 14.45 -9.31 -8.45
C ASP A 46 12.98 -9.54 -8.07
N ILE A 47 12.08 -9.18 -8.97
CA ILE A 47 10.64 -9.46 -8.84
C ILE A 47 10.43 -10.89 -9.34
N GLU A 48 10.10 -11.80 -8.43
CA GLU A 48 9.71 -13.19 -8.76
C GLU A 48 8.29 -13.29 -9.35
#